data_AF-A0A538S1U0-F1
#
_entry.id   AF-A0A538S1U0-F1
#
_cell.length_a   1.000
_cell.length_b   1.000
_cell.length_c   1.000
_cell.angle_alpha   90.00
_cell.angle_beta   90.00
_cell.angle_gamma   90.00
#
_symmetry.space_group_name_H-M   'P 1'
#
loop_
_entity.id
_entity.type
_entity.pdbx_description
1 polymer ?
#
loop_
_entity_poly.entity_id
_entity_poly.type
_entity_poly.pdbx_seq_one_letter_code
_entity_poly.pdbx_strand_id
1 'polypeptide(L)'
;MQIPQLPLEGRCRQLYIVRQFTDVKGSLCYLHWRGIMRLTRASSYALHALVYMAAEKHNRPIPSHLVARDRGIPERFLLKVLKPLVSARVLQSLKGPNGGYRLARPASQITLLEVVEAVDGPLTGHMPLSDEEGNNPVNRKLEAICKQAAELVRKQFEKVHISDLAGGKR
;
A
#
# COMPACT_ATOMS: atom_id res chain seq x y z
N MET A 1 30.20 36.68 33.14
CA MET A 1 29.98 35.86 31.92
C MET A 1 28.48 35.65 31.78
N GLN A 2 27.88 36.35 30.83
CA GLN A 2 26.45 36.29 30.53
C GLN A 2 26.12 34.98 29.81
N ILE A 3 25.10 34.29 30.29
CA ILE A 3 24.35 33.30 29.52
C ILE A 3 23.27 34.11 28.78
N PRO A 4 23.23 34.14 27.44
CA PRO A 4 22.15 34.83 26.76
C PRO A 4 20.87 34.00 26.84
N GLN A 5 19.82 34.62 27.36
CA GLN A 5 18.45 34.15 27.22
C GLN A 5 17.96 34.45 25.79
N LEU A 6 17.34 33.48 25.14
CA LEU A 6 16.56 33.69 23.92
C LEU A 6 15.08 33.37 24.19
N PRO A 7 14.16 34.12 23.56
CA PRO A 7 12.81 34.30 24.07
C PRO A 7 11.86 33.18 23.65
N LEU A 8 11.04 32.76 24.60
CA LEU A 8 9.81 32.00 24.39
C LEU A 8 8.70 32.98 24.02
N GLU A 9 8.26 33.02 22.76
CA GLU A 9 6.89 33.29 22.26
C GLU A 9 6.97 33.17 20.71
N GLY A 10 6.18 32.42 19.94
CA GLY A 10 5.02 31.59 20.17
C GLY A 10 4.56 31.07 18.80
N ARG A 11 3.91 29.89 18.80
CA ARG A 11 3.23 29.20 17.67
C ARG A 11 4.12 28.40 16.71
N CYS A 12 4.30 27.12 17.04
CA CYS A 12 4.20 26.05 16.04
C CYS A 12 3.64 24.79 16.70
N ARG A 13 2.32 24.58 16.57
CA ARG A 13 1.63 23.35 16.97
C ARG A 13 2.12 22.20 16.08
N GLN A 14 2.32 21.03 16.68
CA GLN A 14 2.29 19.71 16.03
C GLN A 14 3.29 19.51 14.88
N LEU A 15 4.59 19.33 15.19
CA LEU A 15 5.53 18.66 14.28
C LEU A 15 6.13 17.42 14.96
N TYR A 16 6.06 16.32 14.22
CA TYR A 16 6.68 15.02 14.47
C TYR A 16 8.12 15.16 14.98
N ILE A 17 8.40 14.75 16.21
CA ILE A 17 9.78 14.60 16.70
C ILE A 17 10.27 13.19 16.38
N VAL A 18 11.00 13.08 15.28
CA VAL A 18 11.98 12.01 15.04
C VAL A 18 13.18 12.31 15.92
N ARG A 19 13.40 11.52 16.98
CA ARG A 19 14.67 11.56 17.74
C ARG A 19 15.77 11.03 16.83
N GLN A 20 16.72 11.89 16.46
CA GLN A 20 17.94 11.50 15.77
C GLN A 20 18.88 10.82 16.77
N PHE A 21 19.25 9.57 16.50
CA PHE A 21 20.40 8.92 17.12
C PHE A 21 21.48 8.82 16.04
N THR A 22 22.55 9.57 16.19
CA THR A 22 23.75 9.48 15.35
C THR A 22 24.62 8.33 15.86
N ASP A 23 24.84 7.30 15.04
CA ASP A 23 25.88 6.29 15.26
C ASP A 23 27.26 6.83 14.87
N VAL A 24 28.31 6.34 15.52
CA VAL A 24 29.70 6.86 15.54
C VAL A 24 30.44 6.68 14.19
N LYS A 25 29.81 6.12 13.15
CA LYS A 25 30.46 5.82 11.86
C LYS A 25 29.90 6.53 10.63
N GLY A 26 29.04 7.55 10.77
CA GLY A 26 28.72 8.46 9.67
C GLY A 26 28.04 7.85 8.44
N SER A 27 27.65 6.57 8.47
CA SER A 27 26.83 5.95 7.44
C SER A 27 25.36 6.21 7.74
N LEU A 28 24.68 6.94 6.85
CA LEU A 28 23.22 7.12 6.86
C LEU A 28 22.54 5.75 6.71
N CYS A 29 22.28 5.06 7.83
CA CYS A 29 21.37 3.92 7.87
C CYS A 29 19.91 4.42 7.81
N TYR A 30 19.49 4.93 6.65
CA TYR A 30 18.08 5.05 6.30
C TYR A 30 17.53 3.71 5.81
N LEU A 31 17.53 2.70 6.67
CA LEU A 31 16.76 1.47 6.45
C LEU A 31 15.79 1.37 7.62
N HIS A 32 14.75 2.22 7.57
CA HIS A 32 13.43 1.77 7.13
C HIS A 32 12.90 0.69 8.07
N TRP A 33 12.50 1.13 9.25
CA TRP A 33 11.60 0.43 10.15
C TRP A 33 10.27 0.17 9.42
N ARG A 34 10.24 -0.87 8.59
CA ARG A 34 9.10 -1.33 7.80
C ARG A 34 8.28 -2.27 8.70
N GLY A 35 7.48 -1.66 9.56
CA GLY A 35 6.61 -2.37 10.48
C GLY A 35 5.62 -3.29 9.77
N ILE A 36 5.29 -4.37 10.49
CA ILE A 36 4.22 -5.36 10.29
C ILE A 36 3.06 -4.78 9.47
N MET A 37 2.84 -5.38 8.29
CA MET A 37 1.73 -5.17 7.35
C MET A 37 1.09 -3.76 7.37
N ARG A 38 1.48 -2.91 6.43
CA ARG A 38 0.84 -1.62 6.19
C ARG A 38 0.38 -1.53 4.75
N LEU A 39 -0.93 -1.44 4.53
CA LEU A 39 -1.47 -1.08 3.21
C LEU A 39 -0.98 0.32 2.86
N THR A 40 -0.32 0.45 1.71
CA THR A 40 0.12 1.77 1.28
C THR A 40 -1.08 2.61 0.83
N ARG A 41 -0.85 3.93 0.68
CA ARG A 41 -1.83 4.82 0.05
C ARG A 41 -2.17 4.36 -1.37
N ALA A 42 -1.22 3.72 -2.07
CA ALA A 42 -1.44 3.19 -3.41
C ALA A 42 -2.45 2.05 -3.38
N SER A 43 -2.29 1.07 -2.49
CA SER A 43 -3.25 -0.02 -2.32
C SER A 43 -4.63 0.47 -1.90
N SER A 44 -4.73 1.45 -1.00
CA SER A 44 -6.02 2.05 -0.63
C SER A 44 -6.72 2.68 -1.84
N TYR A 45 -6.03 3.47 -2.65
CA TYR A 45 -6.60 4.08 -3.85
C TYR A 45 -6.96 3.05 -4.93
N ALA A 46 -6.16 1.99 -5.09
CA ALA A 46 -6.50 0.86 -5.95
C ALA A 46 -7.85 0.26 -5.56
N LEU A 47 -8.03 -0.06 -4.28
CA LEU A 47 -9.24 -0.69 -3.76
C LEU A 47 -10.46 0.22 -3.94
N HIS A 48 -10.35 1.52 -3.62
CA HIS A 48 -11.45 2.46 -3.84
C HIS A 48 -11.84 2.57 -5.31
N ALA A 49 -10.87 2.58 -6.22
CA ALA A 49 -11.11 2.60 -7.65
C ALA A 49 -11.79 1.30 -8.14
N LEU A 50 -11.31 0.14 -7.68
CA LEU A 50 -11.88 -1.15 -8.05
C LEU A 50 -13.31 -1.33 -7.52
N VAL A 51 -13.58 -0.92 -6.28
CA VAL A 51 -14.94 -0.93 -5.70
C VAL A 51 -15.87 0.03 -6.47
N TYR A 52 -15.37 1.19 -6.88
CA TYR A 52 -16.14 2.10 -7.74
C TYR A 52 -16.49 1.45 -9.08
N MET A 53 -15.51 0.80 -9.73
CA MET A 53 -15.75 0.09 -11.00
C MET A 53 -16.64 -1.15 -10.83
N ALA A 54 -16.56 -1.83 -9.68
CA ALA A 54 -17.40 -2.98 -9.35
C ALA A 54 -18.88 -2.62 -9.16
N ALA A 55 -19.17 -1.38 -8.74
CA ALA A 55 -20.53 -0.88 -8.58
C ALA A 55 -21.23 -0.56 -9.92
N GLU A 56 -20.47 -0.47 -11.02
CA GLU A 56 -21.01 -0.19 -12.35
C GLU A 56 -21.70 -1.43 -12.93
N LYS A 57 -23.04 -1.36 -13.04
CA LYS A 57 -23.90 -2.51 -13.41
C LYS A 57 -23.61 -3.08 -14.80
N HIS A 58 -23.09 -2.27 -15.72
CA HIS A 58 -22.91 -2.67 -17.11
C HIS A 58 -21.45 -2.99 -17.49
N ASN A 59 -20.54 -3.03 -16.51
CA ASN A 59 -19.10 -3.23 -16.72
C ASN A 59 -18.52 -2.35 -17.86
N ARG A 60 -19.05 -1.12 -17.98
CA ARG A 60 -18.62 -0.16 -19.00
C ARG A 60 -17.23 0.37 -18.66
N PRO A 61 -16.41 0.74 -19.64
CA PRO A 61 -15.15 1.40 -19.38
C PRO A 61 -15.40 2.76 -18.72
N ILE A 62 -14.72 3.00 -17.60
CA ILE A 62 -14.84 4.24 -16.84
C ILE A 62 -13.55 5.05 -17.00
N PRO A 63 -13.61 6.30 -17.47
CA PRO A 63 -12.46 7.19 -17.51
C PRO A 63 -11.84 7.41 -16.13
N SER A 64 -10.49 7.45 -16.05
CA SER A 64 -9.76 7.65 -14.79
C SER A 64 -10.16 8.92 -14.06
N HIS A 65 -10.41 10.02 -14.79
CA HIS A 65 -10.78 11.31 -14.21
C HIS A 65 -12.12 11.25 -13.45
N LEU A 66 -13.07 10.41 -13.87
CA LEU A 66 -14.35 10.26 -13.17
C LEU A 66 -14.15 9.56 -11.82
N VAL A 67 -13.37 8.48 -11.80
CA VAL A 67 -13.03 7.75 -10.57
C VAL A 67 -12.23 8.65 -9.62
N ALA A 68 -11.26 9.39 -10.15
CA ALA A 68 -10.44 10.35 -9.41
C ALA A 68 -11.31 11.42 -8.73
N ARG A 69 -12.28 11.99 -9.48
CA ARG A 69 -13.20 13.01 -8.96
C ARG A 69 -14.13 12.45 -7.89
N ASP A 70 -14.75 11.31 -8.13
CA ASP A 70 -15.68 10.69 -7.17
C ASP A 70 -15.01 10.34 -5.84
N ARG A 71 -13.79 9.79 -5.91
CA ARG A 71 -13.05 9.33 -4.72
C ARG A 71 -12.13 10.38 -4.11
N GLY A 72 -12.05 11.59 -4.69
CA GLY A 72 -11.14 12.64 -4.24
C GLY A 72 -9.66 12.26 -4.36
N ILE A 73 -9.29 11.42 -5.34
CA ILE A 73 -7.94 10.92 -5.54
C ILE A 73 -7.26 11.75 -6.64
N PRO A 74 -6.03 12.26 -6.45
CA PRO A 74 -5.31 12.94 -7.51
C PRO A 74 -5.15 12.04 -8.74
N GLU A 75 -5.63 12.48 -9.90
CA GLU A 75 -5.70 11.63 -11.10
C GLU A 75 -4.34 11.08 -11.52
N ARG A 76 -3.28 11.90 -11.46
CA ARG A 76 -1.91 11.46 -11.75
C ARG A 76 -1.47 10.30 -10.86
N PHE A 77 -1.90 10.29 -9.61
CA PHE A 77 -1.58 9.21 -8.68
C PHE A 77 -2.42 7.97 -8.98
N LEU A 78 -3.72 8.15 -9.24
CA LEU A 78 -4.59 7.04 -9.65
C LEU A 78 -4.04 6.32 -10.89
N LEU A 79 -3.64 7.05 -11.93
CA LEU A 79 -3.05 6.47 -13.14
C LEU A 79 -1.78 5.66 -12.86
N LYS A 80 -0.95 6.07 -11.88
CA LYS A 80 0.22 5.28 -11.46
C LYS A 80 -0.18 3.96 -10.83
N VAL A 81 -1.26 3.95 -10.06
CA VAL A 81 -1.79 2.77 -9.37
C VAL A 81 -2.56 1.83 -10.33
N LEU A 82 -3.23 2.36 -11.35
CA LEU A 82 -3.96 1.55 -12.32
C LEU A 82 -3.04 0.75 -13.25
N LYS A 83 -1.83 1.25 -13.54
CA LYS A 83 -0.84 0.57 -14.40
C LYS A 83 -0.51 -0.86 -13.94
N PRO A 84 -0.03 -1.10 -12.71
CA PRO A 84 0.28 -2.45 -12.25
C PRO A 84 -0.95 -3.37 -12.24
N LEU A 85 -2.14 -2.84 -11.96
CA LEU A 85 -3.39 -3.61 -12.00
C LEU A 85 -3.77 -4.07 -13.41
N VAL A 86 -3.43 -3.29 -14.45
CA VAL A 86 -3.59 -3.71 -15.85
C VAL A 86 -2.57 -4.81 -16.18
N SER A 87 -1.31 -4.66 -15.75
CA SER A 87 -0.28 -5.68 -15.93
C SER A 87 -0.64 -7.01 -15.24
N ALA A 88 -1.23 -6.94 -14.04
CA ALA A 88 -1.72 -8.08 -13.28
C ALA A 88 -3.05 -8.65 -13.80
N ARG A 89 -3.58 -8.12 -14.92
CA ARG A 89 -4.87 -8.52 -15.51
C ARG A 89 -6.06 -8.43 -14.56
N VAL A 90 -5.98 -7.54 -13.57
CA VAL A 90 -7.12 -7.15 -12.72
C VAL A 90 -8.01 -6.14 -13.44
N LEU A 91 -7.39 -5.25 -14.22
CA LEU A 91 -8.06 -4.24 -15.03
C LEU A 91 -7.78 -4.40 -16.52
N GLN A 92 -8.72 -3.95 -17.33
CA GLN A 92 -8.52 -3.73 -18.76
C GLN A 92 -8.54 -2.24 -19.06
N SER A 93 -7.54 -1.77 -19.80
CA SER A 93 -7.53 -0.41 -20.35
C SER A 93 -8.01 -0.44 -21.80
N LEU A 94 -9.01 0.38 -22.09
CA LEU A 94 -9.58 0.57 -23.43
C LEU A 94 -9.25 1.98 -23.90
N LYS A 95 -8.69 2.08 -25.11
CA LYS A 95 -8.34 3.35 -25.76
C LYS A 95 -9.49 3.83 -26.64
N GLY A 96 -9.58 5.14 -26.85
CA GLY A 96 -10.59 5.77 -27.70
C GLY A 96 -11.47 6.78 -26.96
N PRO A 97 -12.41 7.45 -27.67
CA PRO A 97 -13.25 8.51 -27.11
C PRO A 97 -14.20 8.02 -25.99
N ASN A 98 -14.62 6.76 -26.04
CA ASN A 98 -15.37 6.08 -24.96
C ASN A 98 -14.50 5.10 -24.16
N GLY A 99 -13.19 5.36 -24.13
CA GLY A 99 -12.21 4.53 -23.44
C GLY A 99 -12.21 4.72 -21.92
N GLY A 100 -11.33 4.00 -21.26
CA GLY A 100 -11.20 4.04 -19.81
C GLY A 100 -10.68 2.73 -19.24
N TYR A 101 -11.05 2.47 -17.99
CA TYR A 101 -10.70 1.27 -17.26
C TYR A 101 -11.96 0.52 -16.85
N ARG A 102 -11.93 -0.80 -16.96
CA ARG A 102 -12.96 -1.70 -16.41
C ARG A 102 -12.31 -2.90 -15.75
N LEU A 103 -13.07 -3.61 -14.93
CA LEU A 103 -12.62 -4.87 -14.35
C LEU A 103 -12.42 -5.90 -15.47
N ALA A 104 -11.28 -6.59 -15.43
CA ALA A 104 -10.96 -7.64 -16.42
C ALA A 104 -11.80 -8.91 -16.21
N ARG A 105 -12.25 -9.14 -14.97
CA ARG A 105 -13.07 -10.27 -14.53
C ARG A 105 -14.05 -9.79 -13.44
N PRO A 106 -15.09 -10.57 -13.09
CA PRO A 106 -16.05 -10.20 -12.05
C PRO A 106 -15.36 -9.87 -10.72
N ALA A 107 -15.91 -8.90 -9.97
CA ALA A 107 -15.36 -8.48 -8.68
C ALA A 107 -15.29 -9.62 -7.64
N SER A 108 -16.14 -10.63 -7.77
CA SER A 108 -16.13 -11.86 -6.97
C SER A 108 -14.98 -12.81 -7.26
N GLN A 109 -14.24 -12.60 -8.35
CA GLN A 109 -13.06 -13.39 -8.72
C GLN A 109 -11.75 -12.63 -8.49
N ILE A 110 -11.83 -11.36 -8.08
CA ILE A 110 -10.66 -10.53 -7.78
C ILE A 110 -10.48 -10.55 -6.27
N THR A 111 -9.36 -11.07 -5.81
CA THR A 111 -9.02 -11.12 -4.38
C THR A 111 -8.34 -9.82 -3.94
N LEU A 112 -8.45 -9.50 -2.65
CA LEU A 112 -7.71 -8.41 -2.03
C LEU A 112 -6.20 -8.65 -2.16
N LEU A 113 -5.76 -9.91 -2.03
CA LEU A 113 -4.36 -10.30 -2.18
C LEU A 113 -3.79 -9.88 -3.53
N GLU A 114 -4.46 -10.20 -4.63
CA GLU A 114 -3.98 -9.88 -5.98
C GLU A 114 -3.83 -8.37 -6.20
N VAL A 115 -4.73 -7.56 -5.63
CA VAL A 115 -4.66 -6.10 -5.73
C VAL A 115 -3.47 -5.55 -4.95
N VAL A 116 -3.28 -6.03 -3.72
CA VAL A 116 -2.18 -5.60 -2.86
C VAL A 116 -0.85 -6.04 -3.43
N GLU A 117 -0.72 -7.28 -3.89
CA GLU A 117 0.53 -7.79 -4.49
C GLU A 117 0.86 -7.10 -5.82
N ALA A 118 -0.15 -6.74 -6.61
CA ALA A 118 0.08 -5.98 -7.84
C ALA A 118 0.65 -4.58 -7.56
N VAL A 119 0.19 -3.92 -6.49
CA VAL A 119 0.51 -2.51 -6.22
C VAL A 119 1.72 -2.34 -5.31
N ASP A 120 1.76 -3.07 -4.19
CA ASP A 120 2.79 -2.96 -3.16
C ASP A 120 3.92 -4.00 -3.31
N GLY A 121 3.71 -5.01 -4.18
CA GLY A 121 4.61 -6.15 -4.32
C GLY A 121 4.26 -7.31 -3.39
N PRO A 122 5.01 -8.42 -3.46
CA PRO A 122 4.68 -9.65 -2.75
C PRO A 122 4.68 -9.45 -1.23
N LEU A 123 3.66 -9.99 -0.57
CA LEU A 123 3.57 -9.97 0.89
C LEU A 123 4.52 -11.02 1.48
N THR A 124 5.74 -10.60 1.80
CA THR A 124 6.77 -11.47 2.40
C THR A 124 7.08 -11.05 3.83
N GLY A 125 7.24 -12.04 4.70
CA GLY A 125 7.78 -11.84 6.05
C GLY A 125 9.29 -11.89 5.98
N HIS A 126 9.95 -10.75 6.17
CA HIS A 126 11.41 -10.67 6.22
C HIS A 126 11.86 -10.05 7.54
N MET A 127 12.85 -10.68 8.19
CA MET A 127 13.50 -10.15 9.39
C MET A 127 14.76 -9.38 8.97
N PRO A 128 14.91 -8.09 9.28
CA PRO A 128 16.03 -7.27 8.79
C PRO A 128 17.32 -7.43 9.61
N LEU A 129 17.60 -8.62 10.17
CA LEU A 129 18.87 -8.84 10.88
C LEU A 129 19.98 -9.03 9.84
N SER A 130 20.87 -8.05 9.77
CA SER A 130 22.00 -7.96 8.85
C SER A 130 23.05 -9.05 9.11
N ASP A 131 23.70 -9.45 8.02
CA ASP A 131 24.49 -10.65 7.80
C ASP A 131 25.75 -10.90 8.65
N GLU A 132 25.99 -10.16 9.74
CA GLU A 132 27.23 -10.31 10.53
C GLU A 132 27.12 -11.40 11.64
N GLU A 133 25.91 -11.85 11.98
CA GLU A 133 25.63 -12.98 12.90
C GLU A 133 24.69 -14.03 12.28
N GLY A 134 24.79 -14.19 10.95
CA GLY A 134 23.84 -14.92 10.08
C GLY A 134 23.65 -16.44 10.33
N ASN A 135 24.18 -17.01 11.41
CA ASN A 135 24.01 -18.43 11.72
C ASN A 135 23.57 -18.73 13.16
N ASN A 136 23.03 -17.75 13.89
CA ASN A 136 22.41 -18.05 15.18
C ASN A 136 21.09 -18.82 14.97
N PRO A 137 20.86 -19.98 15.64
CA PRO A 137 19.59 -20.73 15.56
C PRO A 137 18.35 -19.89 15.91
N VAL A 138 18.50 -18.82 16.71
CA VAL A 138 17.42 -17.88 17.01
C VAL A 138 16.98 -17.12 15.76
N ASN A 139 17.91 -16.64 14.92
CA ASN A 139 17.60 -15.88 13.72
C ASN A 139 16.81 -16.73 12.71
N ARG A 140 17.20 -18.00 12.53
CA ARG A 140 16.45 -18.96 11.69
C ARG A 140 15.04 -19.21 12.19
N LYS A 141 14.88 -19.38 13.51
CA LYS A 141 13.55 -19.57 14.12
C LYS A 141 12.68 -18.32 13.95
N LEU A 142 13.23 -17.13 14.17
CA LEU A 142 12.53 -15.86 14.00
C LEU A 142 12.12 -15.65 12.53
N GLU A 143 13.01 -15.91 11.58
CA GLU A 143 12.70 -15.81 10.15
C GLU A 143 11.56 -16.76 9.77
N ALA A 144 11.59 -18.01 10.26
CA ALA A 144 10.51 -18.98 10.04
C ALA A 144 9.17 -18.49 10.61
N ILE A 145 9.16 -17.92 11.82
CA ILE A 145 7.95 -17.36 12.44
C ILE A 145 7.42 -16.17 11.63
N CYS A 146 8.31 -15.27 11.17
CA CYS A 146 7.91 -14.14 10.33
C CYS A 146 7.31 -14.59 8.99
N LYS A 147 7.90 -15.60 8.34
CA LYS A 147 7.36 -16.21 7.11
C LYS A 147 5.98 -16.84 7.35
N GLN A 148 5.83 -17.58 8.44
CA GLN A 148 4.54 -18.18 8.81
C GLN A 148 3.47 -17.12 9.07
N ALA A 149 3.81 -16.05 9.80
CA ALA A 149 2.88 -14.95 10.05
C ALA A 149 2.44 -14.26 8.74
N ALA A 150 3.38 -14.02 7.82
CA ALA A 150 3.06 -13.45 6.50
C ALA A 150 2.15 -14.37 5.68
N GLU A 151 2.36 -15.69 5.74
CA GLU A 151 1.50 -16.67 5.06
C GLU A 151 0.08 -16.68 5.62
N LEU A 152 -0.09 -16.53 6.93
CA LEU A 152 -1.42 -16.40 7.54
C LEU A 152 -2.17 -15.15 7.04
N VAL A 153 -1.45 -14.02 6.94
CA VAL A 153 -2.00 -12.78 6.38
C VAL A 153 -2.39 -12.96 4.92
N ARG A 154 -1.50 -13.57 4.13
CA ARG A 154 -1.73 -13.87 2.71
C ARG A 154 -3.02 -14.68 2.53
N LYS A 155 -3.16 -15.77 3.29
CA LYS A 155 -4.37 -16.62 3.29
C LYS A 155 -5.63 -15.87 3.69
N GLN A 156 -5.53 -14.88 4.58
CA GLN A 156 -6.68 -14.05 4.93
C GLN A 156 -7.08 -13.14 3.78
N PHE A 157 -6.10 -12.55 3.07
CA PHE A 157 -6.35 -11.63 1.96
C PHE A 157 -6.83 -12.35 0.70
N GLU A 158 -6.46 -13.62 0.53
CA GLU A 158 -6.94 -14.47 -0.57
C GLU A 158 -8.43 -14.78 -0.47
N LYS A 159 -8.98 -14.86 0.75
CA LYS A 159 -10.40 -15.14 1.00
C LYS A 159 -11.32 -13.94 0.81
N VAL A 160 -10.78 -12.73 0.79
CA VAL A 160 -11.56 -11.50 0.67
C VAL A 160 -11.58 -11.07 -0.80
N HIS A 161 -12.77 -10.89 -1.35
CA HIS A 161 -12.96 -10.44 -2.72
C HIS A 161 -13.37 -8.97 -2.79
N ILE A 162 -13.18 -8.35 -3.96
CA ILE A 162 -13.60 -6.95 -4.19
C ILE A 162 -15.12 -6.80 -4.09
N SER A 163 -15.89 -7.85 -4.42
CA SER A 163 -17.34 -7.90 -4.20
C SER A 163 -17.71 -7.67 -2.73
N ASP A 164 -16.93 -8.20 -1.80
CA ASP A 164 -17.23 -8.16 -0.37
C ASP A 164 -17.03 -6.74 0.19
N LEU A 165 -16.11 -5.99 -0.42
CA LEU A 165 -15.86 -4.59 -0.11
C LEU A 165 -16.89 -3.65 -0.75
N ALA A 166 -17.50 -4.04 -1.87
CA ALA A 166 -18.53 -3.26 -2.54
C ALA A 166 -19.91 -3.35 -1.86
N GLY A 167 -20.15 -4.40 -1.07
CA GLY A 167 -21.44 -4.71 -0.43
C GLY A 167 -21.75 -3.98 0.88
N GLY A 168 -20.90 -3.06 1.33
CA GLY A 168 -21.15 -2.28 2.55
C GLY A 168 -22.36 -1.36 2.37
N LYS A 169 -23.52 -1.77 2.90
CA LYS A 169 -24.75 -0.97 2.99
C LYS A 169 -24.40 0.45 3.47
N ARG A 170 -24.73 1.45 2.64
CA ARG A 170 -24.95 2.82 3.10
C ARG A 170 -26.24 2.86 3.92
#